data_AF-A0A9D8NU46-F1
#
_entry.id   AF-A0A9D8NU46-F1
#
_cell.length_a   1.000
_cell.length_b   1.000
_cell.length_c   1.000
_cell.angle_alpha   90.00
_cell.angle_beta   90.00
_cell.angle_gamma   90.00
#
_symmetry.space_group_name_H-M   'P 1'
#
loop_
_entity.id
_entity.type
_entity.pdbx_description
1 polymer ?
#
loop_
_entity_poly.entity_id
_entity_poly.type
_entity_poly.pdbx_seq_one_letter_code
_entity_poly.pdbx_strand_id
1 'polypeptide(L)'
;MSDTEACGLLEQALAQGGTASALDRLESVLMDKGDFWGWFYARLMRARTAMGACPTPTAGSTDLTPAQQEQYEQAIRESAHLVGGKALEQGLLDQAWPFYKLLGDAQPIRNALVQFKADDDGDWDTPIRLAFYEGLMPVEGYGWILARYGLCNAITALSQGEIPSHPDDRKACIRQLTRALHHELTGRLTADLARQQGREPTAEETAPMAPGRLPALLEANPDLTAEDVYHIDLSHLQSTVQLAGGMGPCPELDLACELCDYGSRLKGRFAPRGETPFDPFFVGWRHYLEAIAGRDAESHINHFREAARAGAEEGNTYPSEVLHRLLETIGREAEALEAAVTCQSPQSLRERCQKVGDFRPMIRAARLQGDPVHFLAACLEQERLGKPRA
;
A
#
# COMPACT_ATOMS: atom_id res chain seq x y z
N MET A 1 -43.11 -7.24 -3.72
CA MET A 1 -44.01 -6.20 -4.28
C MET A 1 -43.39 -5.70 -5.57
N SER A 2 -44.13 -5.70 -6.66
CA SER A 2 -43.66 -5.18 -7.95
C SER A 2 -43.56 -3.65 -7.93
N ASP A 3 -42.77 -3.07 -8.83
CA ASP A 3 -42.65 -1.60 -8.92
C ASP A 3 -43.97 -0.94 -9.31
N THR A 4 -44.81 -1.61 -10.11
CA THR A 4 -46.14 -1.13 -10.49
C THR A 4 -47.10 -1.05 -9.30
N GLU A 5 -47.08 -2.06 -8.42
CA GLU A 5 -47.88 -2.05 -7.18
C GLU A 5 -47.39 -0.95 -6.22
N ALA A 6 -46.07 -0.74 -6.13
CA ALA A 6 -45.50 0.34 -5.33
C ALA A 6 -45.98 1.71 -5.80
N CYS A 7 -45.97 1.98 -7.11
CA CYS A 7 -46.48 3.23 -7.68
C CYS A 7 -47.96 3.46 -7.35
N GLY A 8 -48.81 2.44 -7.48
CA GLY A 8 -50.24 2.56 -7.14
C GLY A 8 -50.49 2.91 -5.66
N LEU A 9 -49.67 2.37 -4.74
CA LEU A 9 -49.74 2.73 -3.33
C LEU A 9 -49.31 4.18 -3.07
N LEU A 10 -48.32 4.69 -3.82
CA LEU A 10 -47.87 6.07 -3.70
C LEU A 10 -48.91 7.07 -4.22
N GLU A 11 -49.58 6.74 -5.33
CA GLU A 11 -50.70 7.54 -5.86
C GLU A 11 -51.84 7.64 -4.83
N GLN A 12 -52.20 6.53 -4.19
CA GLN A 12 -53.23 6.52 -3.14
C GLN A 12 -52.82 7.34 -1.92
N ALA A 13 -51.56 7.19 -1.45
CA ALA A 13 -51.04 7.97 -0.33
C ALA A 13 -51.04 9.47 -0.64
N LEU A 14 -50.68 9.86 -1.86
CA LEU A 14 -50.71 11.24 -2.30
C LEU A 14 -52.14 11.80 -2.35
N ALA A 15 -53.09 11.01 -2.87
CA ALA A 15 -54.49 11.42 -3.01
C ALA A 15 -55.21 11.56 -1.66
N GLN A 16 -54.88 10.73 -0.67
CA GLN A 16 -55.58 10.68 0.62
C GLN A 16 -54.90 11.50 1.72
N GLY A 17 -53.56 11.53 1.74
CA GLY A 17 -52.75 12.13 2.81
C GLY A 17 -51.78 13.21 2.34
N GLY A 18 -51.80 13.58 1.05
CA GLY A 18 -50.95 14.61 0.48
C GLY A 18 -49.47 14.21 0.41
N THR A 19 -48.62 15.19 0.11
CA THR A 19 -47.19 14.98 -0.20
C THR A 19 -46.41 14.33 0.93
N ALA A 20 -46.68 14.71 2.18
CA ALA A 20 -46.00 14.13 3.34
C ALA A 20 -46.27 12.63 3.48
N SER A 21 -47.54 12.22 3.32
CA SER A 21 -47.93 10.80 3.38
C SER A 21 -47.32 9.98 2.25
N ALA A 22 -47.25 10.53 1.04
CA ALA A 22 -46.61 9.88 -0.10
C ALA A 22 -45.11 9.67 0.12
N LEU A 23 -44.40 10.67 0.67
CA LEU A 23 -42.97 10.57 0.99
C LEU A 23 -42.70 9.56 2.11
N ASP A 24 -43.53 9.53 3.16
CA ASP A 24 -43.41 8.53 4.23
C ASP A 24 -43.58 7.12 3.68
N ARG A 25 -44.54 6.94 2.76
CA ARG A 25 -44.78 5.65 2.12
C ARG A 25 -43.63 5.25 1.19
N LEU A 26 -43.07 6.19 0.43
CA LEU A 26 -41.92 5.94 -0.45
C LEU A 26 -40.70 5.49 0.35
N GLU A 27 -40.35 6.18 1.42
CA GLU A 27 -39.23 5.80 2.28
C GLU A 27 -39.42 4.40 2.89
N SER A 28 -40.63 4.08 3.37
CA SER A 28 -40.96 2.75 3.88
C SER A 28 -40.79 1.67 2.82
N VAL A 29 -41.30 1.89 1.61
CA VAL A 29 -41.19 0.92 0.50
C VAL A 29 -39.73 0.67 0.11
N LEU A 30 -38.92 1.72 0.04
CA LEU A 30 -37.51 1.61 -0.34
C LEU A 30 -36.67 0.92 0.74
N MET A 31 -36.93 1.24 2.01
CA MET A 31 -36.33 0.54 3.14
C MET A 31 -36.70 -0.96 3.15
N ASP A 32 -37.97 -1.30 2.95
CA ASP A 32 -38.46 -2.69 2.91
C ASP A 32 -37.84 -3.48 1.74
N LYS A 33 -37.52 -2.80 0.63
CA LYS A 33 -36.83 -3.38 -0.54
C LYS A 33 -35.31 -3.48 -0.35
N GLY A 34 -34.74 -2.85 0.67
CA GLY A 34 -33.29 -2.71 0.82
C GLY A 34 -32.64 -1.79 -0.23
N ASP A 35 -33.41 -0.93 -0.89
CA ASP A 35 -32.88 0.06 -1.83
C ASP A 35 -32.42 1.32 -1.08
N PHE A 36 -31.23 1.23 -0.49
CA PHE A 36 -30.65 2.32 0.29
C PHE A 36 -30.35 3.57 -0.55
N TRP A 37 -29.96 3.41 -1.81
CA TRP A 37 -29.74 4.53 -2.72
C TRP A 37 -31.03 5.27 -3.04
N GLY A 38 -32.08 4.52 -3.42
CA GLY A 38 -33.40 5.08 -3.61
C GLY A 38 -33.89 5.76 -2.35
N TRP A 39 -33.73 5.13 -1.18
CA TRP A 39 -34.15 5.71 0.09
C TRP A 39 -33.42 7.02 0.41
N PHE A 40 -32.10 7.08 0.20
CA PHE A 40 -31.33 8.32 0.32
C PHE A 40 -31.89 9.42 -0.59
N TYR A 41 -32.16 9.13 -1.87
CA TYR A 41 -32.75 10.10 -2.79
C TYR A 41 -34.16 10.54 -2.37
N ALA A 42 -35.00 9.64 -1.84
CA ALA A 42 -36.32 9.99 -1.33
C ALA A 42 -36.24 10.99 -0.15
N ARG A 43 -35.21 10.86 0.70
CA ARG A 43 -34.95 11.81 1.80
C ARG A 43 -34.49 13.16 1.28
N LEU A 44 -33.63 13.20 0.26
CA LEU A 44 -33.24 14.45 -0.39
C LEU A 44 -34.44 15.14 -1.05
N MET A 45 -35.32 14.35 -1.69
CA MET A 45 -36.57 14.83 -2.27
C MET A 45 -37.48 15.47 -1.21
N ARG A 46 -37.60 14.85 -0.03
CA ARG A 46 -38.33 15.42 1.11
C ARG A 46 -37.74 16.75 1.55
N ALA A 47 -36.43 16.84 1.73
CA ALA A 47 -35.77 18.07 2.15
C ALA A 47 -36.05 19.21 1.16
N ARG A 48 -35.92 18.95 -0.16
CA ARG A 48 -36.21 19.94 -1.21
C ARG A 48 -37.67 20.39 -1.19
N THR A 49 -38.59 19.45 -1.07
CA THR A 49 -40.03 19.73 -1.01
C THR A 49 -40.38 20.59 0.20
N ALA A 50 -39.77 20.33 1.36
CA ALA A 50 -39.98 21.13 2.58
C ALA A 50 -39.48 22.58 2.44
N MET A 51 -38.46 22.81 1.60
CA MET A 51 -37.95 24.14 1.26
C MET A 51 -38.72 24.83 0.13
N GLY A 52 -39.76 24.20 -0.42
CA GLY A 52 -40.52 24.71 -1.57
C GLY A 52 -39.78 24.62 -2.90
N ALA A 53 -38.68 23.86 -2.97
CA ALA A 53 -37.90 23.66 -4.18
C ALA A 53 -38.42 22.49 -5.02
N CYS A 54 -37.97 22.40 -6.28
CA CYS A 54 -38.27 21.26 -7.15
C CYS A 54 -37.85 19.94 -6.47
N PRO A 55 -38.71 18.91 -6.37
CA PRO A 55 -38.40 17.65 -5.66
C PRO A 55 -37.18 16.91 -6.24
N THR A 56 -36.90 17.06 -7.52
CA THR A 56 -35.72 16.52 -8.19
C THR A 56 -34.65 17.60 -8.38
N PRO A 57 -33.35 17.24 -8.34
CA PRO A 57 -32.30 18.17 -8.72
C PRO A 57 -32.47 18.61 -10.18
N THR A 58 -32.70 19.90 -10.39
CA THR A 58 -32.52 20.59 -11.67
C THR A 58 -31.03 20.91 -11.81
N ALA A 59 -30.47 20.78 -13.02
CA ALA A 59 -29.05 21.08 -13.22
C ALA A 59 -28.79 22.58 -12.95
N GLY A 60 -27.89 22.86 -12.00
CA GLY A 60 -27.58 24.19 -11.48
C GLY A 60 -28.27 24.47 -10.15
N SER A 61 -27.51 24.88 -9.13
CA SER A 61 -28.03 25.27 -7.80
C SER A 61 -28.86 26.56 -7.79
N THR A 62 -29.32 27.02 -8.96
CA THR A 62 -30.06 28.28 -9.16
C THR A 62 -31.41 28.31 -8.47
N ASP A 63 -31.96 27.16 -8.09
CA ASP A 63 -33.27 27.05 -7.44
C ASP A 63 -33.21 27.18 -5.91
N LEU A 64 -32.00 27.24 -5.31
CA LEU A 64 -31.83 27.36 -3.85
C LEU A 64 -31.06 28.62 -3.47
N THR A 65 -31.60 29.39 -2.54
CA THR A 65 -30.88 30.49 -1.89
C THR A 65 -29.69 29.97 -1.06
N PRO A 66 -28.69 30.79 -0.70
CA PRO A 66 -27.56 30.35 0.12
C PRO A 66 -27.98 29.69 1.45
N ALA A 67 -29.02 30.21 2.12
CA ALA A 67 -29.54 29.61 3.35
C ALA A 67 -30.18 28.22 3.11
N GLN A 68 -30.88 28.04 1.99
CA GLN A 68 -31.43 26.74 1.60
C GLN A 68 -30.34 25.76 1.13
N GLN A 69 -29.25 26.27 0.55
CA GLN A 69 -28.09 25.44 0.19
C GLN A 69 -27.46 24.83 1.44
N GLU A 70 -27.22 25.63 2.48
CA GLU A 70 -26.71 25.13 3.77
C GLU A 70 -27.65 24.12 4.41
N GLN A 71 -28.96 24.40 4.42
CA GLN A 71 -29.97 23.45 4.92
C GLN A 71 -29.98 22.14 4.11
N TYR A 72 -29.81 22.21 2.79
CA TYR A 72 -29.79 21.04 1.93
C TYR A 72 -28.52 20.21 2.13
N GLU A 73 -27.36 20.85 2.25
CA GLU A 73 -26.11 20.15 2.60
C GLU A 73 -26.22 19.42 3.93
N GLN A 74 -26.84 20.06 4.93
CA GLN A 74 -27.09 19.41 6.21
C GLN A 74 -28.02 18.19 6.05
N ALA A 75 -29.09 18.31 5.27
CA ALA A 75 -29.99 17.19 4.98
C ALA A 75 -29.29 16.05 4.22
N ILE A 76 -28.32 16.36 3.34
CA ILE A 76 -27.47 15.38 2.67
C ILE A 76 -26.65 14.61 3.71
N ARG A 77 -25.96 15.32 4.61
CA ARG A 77 -25.12 14.69 5.65
C ARG A 77 -25.97 13.78 6.57
N GLU A 78 -27.08 14.29 7.08
CA GLU A 78 -27.98 13.53 7.96
C GLU A 78 -28.58 12.30 7.26
N SER A 79 -28.98 12.44 6.00
CA SER A 79 -29.52 11.32 5.24
C SER A 79 -28.47 10.27 4.94
N ALA A 80 -27.24 10.67 4.59
CA ALA A 80 -26.14 9.74 4.38
C ALA A 80 -25.80 8.98 5.67
N HIS A 81 -25.75 9.66 6.83
CA HIS A 81 -25.51 9.01 8.12
C HIS A 81 -26.60 8.01 8.47
N LEU A 82 -27.87 8.37 8.30
CA LEU A 82 -29.00 7.51 8.63
C LEU A 82 -29.05 6.27 7.72
N VAL A 83 -28.97 6.47 6.41
CA VAL A 83 -29.08 5.40 5.42
C VAL A 83 -27.87 4.48 5.51
N GLY A 84 -26.66 5.05 5.56
CA GLY A 84 -25.43 4.30 5.75
C GLY A 84 -25.42 3.51 7.05
N GLY A 85 -25.91 4.10 8.14
CA GLY A 85 -26.06 3.42 9.44
C GLY A 85 -27.01 2.22 9.36
N LYS A 86 -28.15 2.35 8.67
CA LYS A 86 -29.08 1.23 8.48
C LYS A 86 -28.52 0.11 7.59
N ALA A 87 -27.82 0.45 6.52
CA ALA A 87 -27.13 -0.56 5.71
C ALA A 87 -26.07 -1.30 6.55
N LEU A 88 -25.35 -0.57 7.40
CA LEU A 88 -24.33 -1.13 8.28
C LEU A 88 -24.89 -2.03 9.38
N GLU A 89 -26.02 -1.65 10.00
CA GLU A 89 -26.76 -2.47 10.97
C GLU A 89 -27.16 -3.84 10.37
N GLN A 90 -27.38 -3.91 9.06
CA GLN A 90 -27.69 -5.14 8.32
C GLN A 90 -26.44 -5.89 7.81
N GLY A 91 -25.23 -5.41 8.11
CA GLY A 91 -23.99 -6.01 7.63
C GLY A 91 -23.70 -5.78 6.15
N LEU A 92 -24.43 -4.88 5.48
CA LEU A 92 -24.30 -4.61 4.04
C LEU A 92 -23.20 -3.58 3.78
N LEU A 93 -21.95 -4.00 3.98
CA LEU A 93 -20.76 -3.14 3.88
C LEU A 93 -20.67 -2.41 2.54
N ASP A 94 -20.92 -3.11 1.43
CA ASP A 94 -20.84 -2.51 0.09
C ASP A 94 -21.88 -1.42 -0.14
N GLN A 95 -23.08 -1.60 0.41
CA GLN A 95 -24.16 -0.61 0.31
C GLN A 95 -23.95 0.57 1.28
N ALA A 96 -23.30 0.34 2.42
CA ALA A 96 -23.01 1.37 3.41
C ALA A 96 -21.85 2.29 2.99
N TRP A 97 -20.79 1.73 2.40
CA TRP A 97 -19.53 2.46 2.13
C TRP A 97 -19.70 3.76 1.33
N PRO A 98 -20.48 3.81 0.23
CA PRO A 98 -20.62 5.03 -0.55
C PRO A 98 -21.13 6.24 0.26
N PHE A 99 -22.02 6.02 1.24
CA PHE A 99 -22.54 7.07 2.10
C PHE A 99 -21.47 7.62 3.06
N TYR A 100 -20.68 6.73 3.66
CA TYR A 100 -19.58 7.10 4.54
C TYR A 100 -18.42 7.76 3.79
N LYS A 101 -18.17 7.33 2.55
CA LYS A 101 -17.23 7.98 1.63
C LYS A 101 -17.67 9.40 1.28
N LEU A 102 -18.97 9.60 1.01
CA LEU A 102 -19.55 10.93 0.79
C LEU A 102 -19.38 11.85 2.01
N LEU A 103 -19.50 11.30 3.21
CA LEU A 103 -19.35 12.04 4.47
C LEU A 103 -17.89 12.35 4.83
N GLY A 104 -16.93 11.65 4.21
CA GLY A 104 -15.54 11.69 4.63
C GLY A 104 -15.29 11.02 6.00
N ASP A 105 -16.24 10.21 6.49
CA ASP A 105 -16.16 9.52 7.78
C ASP A 105 -16.09 8.01 7.57
N ALA A 106 -14.87 7.48 7.54
CA ALA A 106 -14.58 6.07 7.37
C ALA A 106 -14.75 5.23 8.66
N GLN A 107 -14.87 5.86 9.83
CA GLN A 107 -14.77 5.15 11.12
C GLN A 107 -15.87 4.09 11.32
N PRO A 108 -17.14 4.31 10.92
CA PRO A 108 -18.19 3.31 11.06
C PRO A 108 -17.90 2.02 10.26
N ILE A 109 -17.38 2.15 9.04
CA ILE A 109 -17.00 0.99 8.22
C ILE A 109 -15.80 0.26 8.83
N ARG A 110 -14.79 0.99 9.33
CA ARG A 110 -13.65 0.37 10.04
C ARG A 110 -14.12 -0.46 11.23
N ASN A 111 -15.03 0.08 12.05
CA ASN A 111 -15.57 -0.65 13.21
C ASN A 111 -16.29 -1.94 12.78
N ALA A 112 -17.06 -1.90 11.70
CA ALA A 112 -17.73 -3.08 11.17
C ALA A 112 -16.74 -4.11 10.60
N LEU A 113 -15.68 -3.68 9.92
CA LEU A 113 -14.61 -4.55 9.43
C LEU A 113 -13.83 -5.23 10.58
N VAL A 114 -13.60 -4.54 11.70
CA VAL A 114 -12.98 -5.14 12.90
C VAL A 114 -13.86 -6.24 13.50
N GLN A 115 -15.17 -6.06 13.45
CA GLN A 115 -16.14 -7.03 13.97
C GLN A 115 -16.48 -8.13 12.96
N PHE A 116 -16.10 -7.95 11.70
CA PHE A 116 -16.39 -8.88 10.63
C PHE A 116 -15.78 -10.24 10.94
N LYS A 117 -16.63 -11.26 10.91
CA LYS A 117 -16.26 -12.66 11.00
C LYS A 117 -17.04 -13.38 9.92
N ALA A 118 -16.33 -13.93 8.95
CA ALA A 118 -16.90 -14.86 7.99
C ALA A 118 -16.26 -16.23 8.19
N ASP A 119 -17.05 -17.26 7.89
CA ASP A 119 -16.54 -18.61 7.76
C ASP A 119 -15.72 -18.73 6.45
N ASP A 120 -15.07 -19.87 6.23
CA ASP A 120 -14.17 -20.06 5.10
C ASP A 120 -14.85 -19.84 3.73
N ASP A 121 -16.15 -20.15 3.62
CA ASP A 121 -16.96 -20.01 2.39
C ASP A 121 -17.70 -18.66 2.27
N GLY A 122 -17.46 -17.69 3.17
CA GLY A 122 -18.13 -16.39 3.14
C GLY A 122 -17.68 -15.48 1.98
N ASP A 123 -18.38 -14.35 1.80
CA ASP A 123 -17.91 -13.28 0.90
C ASP A 123 -16.78 -12.49 1.57
N TRP A 124 -15.56 -12.69 1.08
CA TRP A 124 -14.38 -11.96 1.52
C TRP A 124 -13.94 -10.87 0.56
N ASP A 125 -14.49 -10.83 -0.65
CA ASP A 125 -14.11 -9.85 -1.66
C ASP A 125 -14.50 -8.44 -1.21
N THR A 126 -15.71 -8.29 -0.67
CA THR A 126 -16.17 -7.00 -0.14
C THR A 126 -15.30 -6.51 1.04
N PRO A 127 -15.09 -7.29 2.13
CA PRO A 127 -14.20 -6.91 3.22
C PRO A 127 -12.76 -6.59 2.76
N ILE A 128 -12.16 -7.42 1.90
CA ILE A 128 -10.78 -7.23 1.43
C ILE A 128 -10.66 -5.96 0.58
N ARG A 129 -11.60 -5.73 -0.33
CA ARG A 129 -11.65 -4.50 -1.12
C ARG A 129 -11.70 -3.26 -0.24
N LEU A 130 -12.59 -3.25 0.74
CA LEU A 130 -12.72 -2.12 1.66
C LEU A 130 -11.46 -1.97 2.54
N ALA A 131 -11.01 -3.04 3.19
CA ALA A 131 -9.89 -2.98 4.11
C ALA A 131 -8.57 -2.61 3.42
N PHE A 132 -8.21 -3.31 2.34
CA PHE A 132 -6.92 -3.11 1.68
C PHE A 132 -6.97 -2.07 0.57
N TYR A 133 -7.83 -2.28 -0.43
CA TYR A 133 -7.82 -1.46 -1.65
C TYR A 133 -8.41 -0.05 -1.45
N GLU A 134 -9.41 0.11 -0.57
CA GLU A 134 -9.91 1.43 -0.16
C GLU A 134 -9.14 2.03 1.04
N GLY A 135 -8.13 1.32 1.58
CA GLY A 135 -7.25 1.83 2.64
C GLY A 135 -7.89 1.96 4.03
N LEU A 136 -9.00 1.25 4.28
CA LEU A 136 -9.72 1.32 5.56
C LEU A 136 -9.00 0.57 6.69
N MET A 137 -8.36 -0.56 6.42
CA MET A 137 -7.63 -1.38 7.39
C MET A 137 -6.54 -2.16 6.62
N PRO A 138 -5.54 -1.46 6.05
CA PRO A 138 -4.65 -2.06 5.07
C PRO A 138 -3.81 -3.21 5.63
N VAL A 139 -3.39 -3.14 6.89
CA VAL A 139 -2.53 -4.16 7.51
C VAL A 139 -3.32 -5.46 7.76
N GLU A 140 -4.53 -5.36 8.27
CA GLU A 140 -5.43 -6.50 8.49
C GLU A 140 -5.96 -7.06 7.18
N GLY A 141 -6.39 -6.18 6.25
CA GLY A 141 -6.86 -6.56 4.92
C GLY A 141 -5.79 -7.30 4.12
N TYR A 142 -4.53 -6.88 4.23
CA TYR A 142 -3.41 -7.60 3.63
C TYR A 142 -3.18 -8.98 4.26
N GLY A 143 -3.35 -9.08 5.59
CA GLY A 143 -3.34 -10.37 6.29
C GLY A 143 -4.41 -11.33 5.77
N TRP A 144 -5.61 -10.82 5.44
CA TRP A 144 -6.67 -11.61 4.81
C TRP A 144 -6.30 -12.08 3.40
N ILE A 145 -5.67 -11.22 2.59
CA ILE A 145 -5.16 -11.61 1.26
C ILE A 145 -4.13 -12.74 1.39
N LEU A 146 -3.16 -12.62 2.31
CA LEU A 146 -2.15 -13.66 2.56
C LEU A 146 -2.79 -15.00 2.96
N ALA A 147 -3.73 -14.96 3.92
CA ALA A 147 -4.35 -16.17 4.45
C ALA A 147 -5.22 -16.90 3.42
N ARG A 148 -5.89 -16.16 2.53
CA ARG A 148 -6.94 -16.71 1.64
C ARG A 148 -6.49 -16.90 0.20
N TYR A 149 -5.73 -15.95 -0.33
CA TYR A 149 -5.32 -15.92 -1.73
C TYR A 149 -3.84 -16.31 -1.92
N GLY A 150 -3.10 -16.47 -0.82
CA GLY A 150 -1.71 -16.95 -0.83
C GLY A 150 -0.68 -15.91 -1.28
N LEU A 151 0.58 -16.33 -1.30
CA LEU A 151 1.73 -15.44 -1.55
C LEU A 151 1.69 -14.73 -2.90
N CYS A 152 1.32 -15.41 -3.99
CA CYS A 152 1.34 -14.82 -5.33
C CYS A 152 0.42 -13.59 -5.42
N ASN A 153 -0.80 -13.71 -4.89
CA ASN A 153 -1.77 -12.61 -4.84
C ASN A 153 -1.30 -11.50 -3.90
N ALA A 154 -0.73 -11.86 -2.75
CA ALA A 154 -0.20 -10.88 -1.79
C ALA A 154 0.97 -10.06 -2.38
N ILE A 155 1.91 -10.72 -3.07
CA ILE A 155 3.01 -10.06 -3.79
C ILE A 155 2.46 -9.14 -4.88
N THR A 156 1.50 -9.64 -5.67
CA THR A 156 0.85 -8.85 -6.72
C THR A 156 0.20 -7.59 -6.14
N ALA A 157 -0.52 -7.73 -5.02
CA ALA A 157 -1.18 -6.61 -4.35
C ALA A 157 -0.21 -5.51 -3.90
N LEU A 158 0.97 -5.88 -3.36
CA LEU A 158 2.00 -4.90 -2.97
C LEU A 158 2.80 -4.32 -4.14
N SER A 159 2.80 -5.00 -5.28
CA SER A 159 3.56 -4.60 -6.47
C SER A 159 2.77 -3.64 -7.37
N GLN A 160 1.43 -3.64 -7.28
CA GLN A 160 0.54 -2.87 -8.16
C GLN A 160 0.47 -1.35 -7.88
N GLY A 161 1.10 -0.84 -6.82
CA GLY A 161 1.22 0.60 -6.59
C GLY A 161 1.16 1.04 -5.13
N GLU A 162 0.85 2.32 -4.91
CA GLU A 162 0.65 2.89 -3.59
C GLU A 162 -0.66 2.41 -2.98
N ILE A 163 -0.60 1.99 -1.72
CA ILE A 163 -1.79 1.74 -0.92
C ILE A 163 -2.33 3.13 -0.52
N PRO A 164 -3.62 3.43 -0.68
CA PRO A 164 -4.22 4.70 -0.26
C PRO A 164 -4.32 4.77 1.28
N SER A 165 -3.16 4.77 1.95
CA SER A 165 -3.03 4.71 3.39
C SER A 165 -1.69 5.31 3.86
N HIS A 166 -1.40 5.22 5.17
CA HIS A 166 -0.18 5.79 5.72
C HIS A 166 1.05 4.99 5.22
N PRO A 167 2.20 5.65 4.91
CA PRO A 167 3.40 4.95 4.43
C PRO A 167 3.87 3.78 5.32
N ASP A 168 3.59 3.85 6.63
CA ASP A 168 3.93 2.78 7.57
C ASP A 168 3.08 1.52 7.43
N ASP A 169 1.86 1.63 6.89
CA ASP A 169 1.00 0.47 6.62
C ASP A 169 1.62 -0.43 5.55
N ARG A 170 2.16 0.19 4.50
CA ARG A 170 2.87 -0.55 3.45
C ARG A 170 4.07 -1.30 4.03
N LYS A 171 4.85 -0.66 4.91
CA LYS A 171 5.97 -1.32 5.61
C LYS A 171 5.47 -2.51 6.43
N ALA A 172 4.38 -2.35 7.17
CA ALA A 172 3.78 -3.43 7.95
C ALA A 172 3.31 -4.61 7.07
N CYS A 173 2.75 -4.35 5.88
CA CYS A 173 2.37 -5.39 4.93
C CYS A 173 3.59 -6.14 4.37
N ILE A 174 4.67 -5.42 4.03
CA ILE A 174 5.92 -6.06 3.59
C ILE A 174 6.52 -6.94 4.70
N ARG A 175 6.45 -6.51 5.97
CA ARG A 175 6.86 -7.34 7.11
C ARG A 175 6.06 -8.64 7.21
N GLN A 176 4.73 -8.59 7.03
CA GLN A 176 3.90 -9.79 6.99
C GLN A 176 4.27 -10.72 5.83
N LEU A 177 4.48 -10.17 4.63
CA LEU A 177 4.92 -10.94 3.46
C LEU A 177 6.25 -11.66 3.72
N THR A 178 7.21 -10.94 4.29
CA THR A 178 8.56 -11.46 4.58
C THR A 178 8.49 -12.62 5.57
N ARG A 179 7.70 -12.48 6.64
CA ARG A 179 7.47 -13.56 7.62
C ARG A 179 6.77 -14.76 6.97
N ALA A 180 5.75 -14.53 6.15
CA ALA A 180 5.01 -15.60 5.48
C ALA A 180 5.90 -16.40 4.52
N LEU A 181 6.67 -15.72 3.67
CA LEU A 181 7.59 -16.37 2.73
C LEU A 181 8.69 -17.15 3.47
N HIS A 182 9.28 -16.56 4.51
CA HIS A 182 10.30 -17.22 5.33
C HIS A 182 9.76 -18.47 6.03
N HIS A 183 8.57 -18.37 6.62
CA HIS A 183 7.89 -19.52 7.23
C HIS A 183 7.64 -20.63 6.21
N GLU A 184 7.15 -20.30 5.01
CA GLU A 184 6.92 -21.28 3.96
C GLU A 184 8.22 -21.95 3.49
N LEU A 185 9.29 -21.18 3.29
CA LEU A 185 10.61 -21.72 2.93
C LEU A 185 11.11 -22.69 4.00
N THR A 186 11.13 -22.24 5.25
CA THR A 186 11.68 -23.04 6.37
C THR A 186 10.85 -24.29 6.62
N GLY A 187 9.51 -24.19 6.55
CA GLY A 187 8.63 -25.36 6.62
C GLY A 187 8.91 -26.37 5.52
N ARG A 188 9.10 -25.93 4.27
CA ARG A 188 9.41 -26.80 3.13
C ARG A 188 10.79 -27.45 3.23
N LEU A 189 11.80 -26.72 3.68
CA LEU A 189 13.16 -27.25 3.92
C LEU A 189 13.14 -28.32 5.02
N THR A 190 12.46 -28.04 6.13
CA THR A 190 12.34 -29.02 7.22
C THR A 190 11.56 -30.26 6.80
N ALA A 191 10.48 -30.09 6.02
CA ALA A 191 9.73 -31.20 5.45
C ALA A 191 10.60 -32.05 4.51
N ASP A 192 11.44 -31.43 3.68
CA ASP A 192 12.35 -32.16 2.82
C ASP A 192 13.37 -32.99 3.59
N LEU A 193 14.00 -32.40 4.61
CA LEU A 193 14.93 -33.11 5.50
C LEU A 193 14.27 -34.30 6.21
N ALA A 194 13.04 -34.13 6.70
CA ALA A 194 12.29 -35.21 7.33
C ALA A 194 12.04 -36.37 6.35
N ARG A 195 11.62 -36.05 5.12
CA ARG A 195 11.40 -37.06 4.07
C ARG A 195 12.68 -37.80 3.69
N GLN A 196 13.81 -37.11 3.58
CA GLN A 196 15.12 -37.74 3.33
C GLN A 196 15.49 -38.74 4.45
N GLN A 197 15.01 -38.52 5.66
CA GLN A 197 15.17 -39.42 6.82
C GLN A 197 14.09 -40.52 6.90
N GLY A 198 13.17 -40.58 5.93
CA GLY A 198 12.10 -41.58 5.89
C GLY A 198 10.98 -41.36 6.92
N ARG A 199 10.80 -40.12 7.40
CA ARG A 199 9.78 -39.75 8.38
C ARG A 199 8.93 -38.58 7.89
N GLU A 200 7.74 -38.45 8.46
CA GLU A 200 6.94 -37.24 8.32
C GLU A 200 7.47 -36.15 9.27
N PRO A 201 7.47 -34.87 8.85
CA PRO A 201 7.82 -33.77 9.74
C PRO A 201 6.71 -33.57 10.78
N THR A 202 7.10 -33.27 12.02
CA THR A 202 6.14 -32.89 13.06
C THR A 202 5.73 -31.42 12.93
N ALA A 203 4.56 -31.06 13.45
CA ALA A 203 4.07 -29.68 13.41
C ALA A 203 5.03 -28.69 14.12
N GLU A 204 5.73 -29.15 15.17
CA GLU A 204 6.72 -28.36 15.90
C GLU A 204 7.96 -28.07 15.05
N GLU A 205 8.38 -29.02 14.20
CA GLU A 205 9.54 -28.87 13.32
C GLU A 205 9.26 -27.93 12.15
N THR A 206 8.02 -27.90 11.64
CA THR A 206 7.61 -26.99 10.57
C THR A 206 7.12 -25.63 11.08
N ALA A 207 7.13 -25.41 12.41
CA ALA A 207 6.72 -24.14 13.00
C ALA A 207 7.61 -22.97 12.53
N PRO A 208 7.14 -21.71 12.63
CA PRO A 208 7.92 -20.54 12.25
C PRO A 208 9.31 -20.54 12.91
N MET A 209 10.33 -20.49 12.07
CA MET A 209 11.72 -20.55 12.51
C MET A 209 12.17 -19.16 12.98
N ALA A 210 12.82 -19.11 14.15
CA ALA A 210 13.43 -17.88 14.63
C ALA A 210 14.58 -17.42 13.69
N PRO A 211 14.80 -16.09 13.54
CA PRO A 211 15.96 -15.59 12.81
C PRO A 211 17.28 -16.16 13.36
N GLY A 212 18.25 -16.31 12.48
CA GLY A 212 19.58 -16.90 12.72
C GLY A 212 19.66 -18.42 12.52
N ARG A 213 18.53 -19.12 12.33
CA ARG A 213 18.52 -20.60 12.26
C ARG A 213 18.58 -21.14 10.83
N LEU A 214 18.09 -20.40 9.82
CA LEU A 214 18.12 -20.86 8.44
C LEU A 214 19.56 -21.02 7.92
N PRO A 215 20.50 -20.09 8.15
CA PRO A 215 21.90 -20.24 7.74
C PRO A 215 22.54 -21.52 8.30
N ALA A 216 22.36 -21.80 9.59
CA ALA A 216 22.90 -23.00 10.23
C ALA A 216 22.32 -24.29 9.63
N LEU A 217 21.02 -24.29 9.30
CA LEU A 217 20.37 -25.43 8.63
C LEU A 217 20.96 -25.69 7.24
N LEU A 218 21.17 -24.62 6.46
CA LEU A 218 21.75 -24.72 5.11
C LEU A 218 23.24 -25.10 5.15
N GLU A 219 23.98 -24.71 6.18
CA GLU A 219 25.38 -25.12 6.38
C GLU A 219 25.51 -26.60 6.74
N ALA A 220 24.64 -27.09 7.63
CA ALA A 220 24.62 -28.50 8.02
C ALA A 220 24.14 -29.42 6.89
N ASN A 221 23.35 -28.91 5.94
CA ASN A 221 22.70 -29.69 4.89
C ASN A 221 22.90 -29.04 3.50
N PRO A 222 24.13 -29.06 2.94
CA PRO A 222 24.43 -28.39 1.67
C PRO A 222 23.64 -28.94 0.48
N ASP A 223 23.16 -30.19 0.58
CA ASP A 223 22.37 -30.87 -0.45
C ASP A 223 20.99 -30.20 -0.69
N LEU A 224 20.47 -29.44 0.29
CA LEU A 224 19.22 -28.68 0.14
C LEU A 224 19.31 -27.55 -0.90
N THR A 225 20.52 -27.21 -1.33
CA THR A 225 20.78 -26.24 -2.39
C THR A 225 21.73 -26.84 -3.44
N ALA A 226 21.65 -28.16 -3.64
CA ALA A 226 22.35 -28.83 -4.73
C ALA A 226 21.83 -28.37 -6.10
N GLU A 227 22.49 -28.84 -7.16
CA GLU A 227 22.09 -28.51 -8.53
C GLU A 227 20.65 -29.00 -8.80
N ASP A 228 19.86 -28.13 -9.43
CA ASP A 228 18.42 -28.32 -9.68
C ASP A 228 17.51 -28.49 -8.45
N VAL A 229 18.02 -28.27 -7.23
CA VAL A 229 17.23 -28.33 -5.99
C VAL A 229 16.79 -26.93 -5.57
N TYR A 230 15.49 -26.74 -5.42
CA TYR A 230 14.88 -25.51 -4.89
C TYR A 230 13.56 -25.82 -4.16
N HIS A 231 13.25 -25.03 -3.15
CA HIS A 231 12.15 -25.28 -2.21
C HIS A 231 11.05 -24.23 -2.28
N ILE A 232 11.28 -23.10 -2.95
CA ILE A 232 10.31 -22.01 -3.02
C ILE A 232 10.30 -21.40 -4.40
N ASP A 233 9.14 -20.87 -4.81
CA ASP A 233 9.01 -20.20 -6.09
C ASP A 233 10.02 -19.04 -6.19
N LEU A 234 10.84 -19.05 -7.24
CA LEU A 234 11.93 -18.08 -7.40
C LEU A 234 11.38 -16.67 -7.61
N SER A 235 10.25 -16.51 -8.29
CA SER A 235 9.63 -15.20 -8.47
C SER A 235 9.12 -14.65 -7.14
N HIS A 236 8.52 -15.51 -6.29
CA HIS A 236 8.09 -15.10 -4.95
C HIS A 236 9.27 -14.64 -4.10
N LEU A 237 10.39 -15.37 -4.16
CA LEU A 237 11.61 -15.07 -3.44
C LEU A 237 12.21 -13.73 -3.88
N GLN A 238 12.38 -13.54 -5.19
CA GLN A 238 12.94 -12.31 -5.76
C GLN A 238 12.07 -11.09 -5.41
N SER A 239 10.74 -11.17 -5.63
CA SER A 239 9.84 -10.04 -5.35
C SER A 239 9.79 -9.69 -3.86
N THR A 240 9.80 -10.67 -2.96
CA THR A 240 9.78 -10.41 -1.52
C THR A 240 11.05 -9.71 -1.05
N VAL A 241 12.22 -10.15 -1.52
CA VAL A 241 13.51 -9.52 -1.21
C VAL A 241 13.56 -8.08 -1.76
N GLN A 242 13.06 -7.84 -2.96
CA GLN A 242 12.98 -6.49 -3.54
C GLN A 242 12.05 -5.57 -2.72
N LEU A 243 10.86 -6.07 -2.35
CA LEU A 243 9.91 -5.33 -1.54
C LEU A 243 10.46 -5.03 -0.14
N ALA A 244 11.25 -5.95 0.44
CA ALA A 244 11.90 -5.78 1.74
C ALA A 244 12.80 -4.54 1.81
N GLY A 245 13.37 -4.10 0.68
CA GLY A 245 14.14 -2.86 0.60
C GLY A 245 13.36 -1.59 0.99
N GLY A 246 12.03 -1.63 1.03
CA GLY A 246 11.18 -0.52 1.46
C GLY A 246 10.77 -0.53 2.94
N MET A 247 11.20 -1.49 3.75
CA MET A 247 10.72 -1.64 5.14
C MET A 247 11.28 -0.61 6.13
N GLY A 248 12.44 -0.01 5.82
CA GLY A 248 13.27 0.69 6.80
C GLY A 248 13.79 -0.26 7.90
N PRO A 249 14.49 0.25 8.93
CA PRO A 249 15.04 -0.58 10.01
C PRO A 249 13.95 -1.31 10.80
N CYS A 250 13.94 -2.65 10.78
CA CYS A 250 13.06 -3.49 11.60
C CYS A 250 13.62 -4.91 11.79
N PRO A 251 13.13 -5.69 12.78
CA PRO A 251 13.59 -7.06 13.03
C PRO A 251 13.39 -8.02 11.85
N GLU A 252 12.36 -7.82 11.02
CA GLU A 252 12.08 -8.68 9.87
C GLU A 252 13.13 -8.58 8.76
N LEU A 253 14.03 -7.59 8.82
CA LEU A 253 15.19 -7.55 7.92
C LEU A 253 16.07 -8.79 8.08
N ASP A 254 16.15 -9.38 9.28
CA ASP A 254 16.91 -10.61 9.49
C ASP A 254 16.32 -11.77 8.66
N LEU A 255 15.00 -11.88 8.62
CA LEU A 255 14.32 -12.88 7.81
C LEU A 255 14.55 -12.63 6.30
N ALA A 256 14.46 -11.38 5.86
CA ALA A 256 14.74 -11.01 4.47
C ALA A 256 16.20 -11.28 4.07
N CYS A 257 17.12 -11.08 5.01
CA CYS A 257 18.53 -11.39 4.86
C CYS A 257 18.78 -12.90 4.72
N GLU A 258 18.14 -13.73 5.54
CA GLU A 258 18.22 -15.18 5.43
C GLU A 258 17.60 -15.71 4.12
N LEU A 259 16.55 -15.05 3.61
CA LEU A 259 16.00 -15.35 2.28
C LEU A 259 17.03 -15.08 1.16
N CYS A 260 17.80 -13.99 1.27
CA CYS A 260 18.94 -13.74 0.38
C CYS A 260 20.03 -14.81 0.54
N ASP A 261 20.35 -15.22 1.77
CA ASP A 261 21.36 -16.25 2.03
C ASP A 261 20.96 -17.58 1.36
N TYR A 262 19.69 -17.99 1.48
CA TYR A 262 19.15 -19.14 0.74
C TYR A 262 19.27 -18.96 -0.77
N GLY A 263 18.78 -17.83 -1.31
CA GLY A 263 18.82 -17.55 -2.74
C GLY A 263 20.24 -17.53 -3.33
N SER A 264 21.22 -17.05 -2.56
CA SER A 264 22.64 -16.99 -2.97
C SER A 264 23.31 -18.38 -3.10
N ARG A 265 22.73 -19.41 -2.46
CA ARG A 265 23.24 -20.80 -2.51
C ARG A 265 22.64 -21.60 -3.66
N LEU A 266 21.58 -21.11 -4.30
CA LEU A 266 20.97 -21.76 -5.46
C LEU A 266 21.94 -21.80 -6.64
N LYS A 267 21.78 -22.81 -7.51
CA LYS A 267 22.71 -23.11 -8.62
C LYS A 267 21.99 -23.14 -9.97
N GLY A 268 22.78 -23.04 -11.04
CA GLY A 268 22.30 -23.17 -12.41
C GLY A 268 21.21 -22.14 -12.74
N ARG A 269 20.09 -22.60 -13.30
CA ARG A 269 18.95 -21.75 -13.68
C ARG A 269 18.23 -21.07 -12.50
N PHE A 270 18.51 -21.50 -11.26
CA PHE A 270 17.92 -20.93 -10.05
C PHE A 270 18.81 -19.88 -9.38
N ALA A 271 19.95 -19.53 -9.99
CA ALA A 271 20.83 -18.45 -9.57
C ALA A 271 20.58 -17.20 -10.46
N PRO A 272 19.57 -16.36 -10.15
CA PRO A 272 19.25 -15.21 -10.98
C PRO A 272 20.38 -14.18 -10.98
N ARG A 273 20.56 -13.54 -12.14
CA ARG A 273 21.41 -12.36 -12.27
C ARG A 273 20.59 -11.09 -12.12
N GLY A 274 21.20 -10.10 -11.50
CA GLY A 274 20.63 -8.76 -11.38
C GLY A 274 21.26 -7.81 -12.38
N GLU A 275 20.82 -6.56 -12.36
CA GLU A 275 21.59 -5.45 -12.92
C GLU A 275 22.48 -4.88 -11.80
N THR A 276 23.73 -4.53 -12.10
CA THR A 276 24.62 -3.81 -11.17
C THR A 276 23.87 -2.62 -10.58
N PRO A 277 23.81 -2.41 -9.25
CA PRO A 277 24.66 -2.97 -8.18
C PRO A 277 24.15 -4.29 -7.58
N PHE A 278 23.07 -4.84 -8.11
CA PHE A 278 22.42 -6.05 -7.62
C PHE A 278 22.91 -7.33 -8.29
N ASP A 279 24.01 -7.35 -9.03
CA ASP A 279 24.53 -8.59 -9.62
C ASP A 279 25.72 -9.13 -8.80
N PRO A 280 25.70 -10.38 -8.30
CA PRO A 280 24.60 -11.37 -8.37
C PRO A 280 23.37 -11.00 -7.53
N PHE A 281 22.16 -11.35 -8.00
CA PHE A 281 20.86 -10.86 -7.48
C PHE A 281 20.77 -10.84 -5.95
N PHE A 282 20.82 -12.02 -5.33
CA PHE A 282 20.61 -12.14 -3.89
C PHE A 282 21.76 -11.57 -3.07
N VAL A 283 22.99 -11.58 -3.60
CA VAL A 283 24.16 -11.00 -2.93
C VAL A 283 24.01 -9.48 -2.87
N GLY A 284 23.69 -8.83 -3.99
CA GLY A 284 23.50 -7.38 -4.00
C GLY A 284 22.32 -6.93 -3.13
N TRP A 285 21.21 -7.67 -3.13
CA TRP A 285 20.10 -7.39 -2.22
C TRP A 285 20.45 -7.62 -0.75
N ARG A 286 21.30 -8.61 -0.43
CA ARG A 286 21.86 -8.78 0.93
C ARG A 286 22.61 -7.53 1.37
N HIS A 287 23.48 -6.96 0.54
CA HIS A 287 24.17 -5.70 0.85
C HIS A 287 23.16 -4.56 1.10
N TYR A 288 22.12 -4.45 0.27
CA TYR A 288 21.10 -3.41 0.42
C TYR A 288 20.36 -3.52 1.75
N LEU A 289 19.93 -4.73 2.12
CA LEU A 289 19.19 -4.97 3.36
C LEU A 289 20.07 -4.81 4.61
N GLU A 290 21.35 -5.19 4.55
CA GLU A 290 22.29 -4.96 5.67
C GLU A 290 22.56 -3.48 5.91
N ALA A 291 22.70 -2.69 4.84
CA ALA A 291 22.81 -1.25 4.95
C ALA A 291 21.58 -0.63 5.62
N ILE A 292 20.36 -1.09 5.29
CA ILE A 292 19.12 -0.66 5.95
C ILE A 292 19.07 -1.10 7.42
N ALA A 293 19.53 -2.31 7.72
CA ALA A 293 19.58 -2.83 9.09
C ALA A 293 20.59 -2.09 9.98
N GLY A 294 21.50 -1.30 9.39
CA GLY A 294 22.53 -0.58 10.12
C GLY A 294 23.72 -1.44 10.52
N ARG A 295 23.83 -2.67 10.02
CA ARG A 295 24.94 -3.60 10.32
C ARG A 295 26.05 -3.40 9.31
N ASP A 296 27.23 -3.00 9.79
CA ASP A 296 28.37 -2.64 8.94
C ASP A 296 27.98 -1.70 7.78
N ALA A 297 27.09 -0.74 8.07
CA ALA A 297 26.38 0.01 7.05
C ALA A 297 27.30 0.75 6.07
N GLU A 298 28.44 1.28 6.53
CA GLU A 298 29.40 1.94 5.64
C GLU A 298 30.02 1.00 4.60
N SER A 299 30.35 -0.23 4.98
CA SER A 299 30.90 -1.24 4.08
C SER A 299 29.89 -1.56 2.98
N HIS A 300 28.63 -1.81 3.36
CA HIS A 300 27.57 -2.09 2.40
C HIS A 300 27.21 -0.87 1.54
N ILE A 301 27.20 0.34 2.09
CA ILE A 301 26.98 1.56 1.31
C ILE A 301 28.13 1.82 0.33
N ASN A 302 29.37 1.50 0.70
CA ASN A 302 30.53 1.64 -0.19
C ASN A 302 30.40 0.75 -1.44
N HIS A 303 29.86 -0.47 -1.33
CA HIS A 303 29.52 -1.31 -2.49
C HIS A 303 28.64 -0.55 -3.50
N PHE A 304 27.59 0.14 -3.02
CA PHE A 304 26.70 0.94 -3.88
C PHE A 304 27.37 2.23 -4.39
N ARG A 305 28.25 2.86 -3.60
CA ARG A 305 29.04 4.03 -4.04
C ARG A 305 30.01 3.70 -5.16
N GLU A 306 30.69 2.56 -5.07
CA GLU A 306 31.62 2.10 -6.11
C GLU A 306 30.87 1.78 -7.40
N ALA A 307 29.74 1.08 -7.30
CA ALA A 307 28.86 0.82 -8.45
C ALA A 307 28.30 2.11 -9.08
N ALA A 308 27.91 3.11 -8.27
CA ALA A 308 27.49 4.43 -8.76
C ALA A 308 28.59 5.17 -9.52
N ARG A 309 29.84 5.12 -9.03
CA ARG A 309 30.98 5.72 -9.72
C ARG A 309 31.27 5.04 -11.05
N ALA A 310 31.34 3.71 -11.06
CA ALA A 310 31.58 2.93 -12.28
C ALA A 310 30.45 3.15 -13.31
N GLY A 311 29.19 3.11 -12.87
CA GLY A 311 28.04 3.40 -13.73
C GLY A 311 28.10 4.79 -14.34
N ALA A 312 28.46 5.81 -13.56
CA ALA A 312 28.60 7.18 -14.07
C ALA A 312 29.70 7.32 -15.15
N GLU A 313 30.81 6.59 -15.05
CA GLU A 313 31.86 6.55 -16.08
C GLU A 313 31.37 5.93 -17.39
N GLU A 314 30.43 4.99 -17.31
CA GLU A 314 29.78 4.32 -18.44
C GLU A 314 28.51 5.06 -18.93
N GLY A 315 28.12 6.15 -18.28
CA GLY A 315 26.89 6.90 -18.58
C GLY A 315 25.60 6.21 -18.10
N ASN A 316 25.70 5.21 -17.22
CA ASN A 316 24.56 4.54 -16.59
C ASN A 316 24.21 5.23 -15.25
N THR A 317 22.99 5.78 -15.15
CA THR A 317 22.50 6.45 -13.94
C THR A 317 21.85 5.50 -12.93
N TYR A 318 21.51 4.27 -13.32
CA TYR A 318 20.76 3.33 -12.49
C TYR A 318 21.43 3.05 -11.13
N PRO A 319 22.74 2.76 -11.04
CA PRO A 319 23.37 2.53 -9.74
C PRO A 319 23.35 3.77 -8.83
N SER A 320 23.39 4.98 -9.39
CA SER A 320 23.24 6.23 -8.62
C SER A 320 21.81 6.41 -8.11
N GLU A 321 20.79 6.02 -8.88
CA GLU A 321 19.38 6.02 -8.44
C GLU A 321 19.17 5.05 -7.27
N VAL A 322 19.76 3.86 -7.36
CA VAL A 322 19.73 2.85 -6.29
C VAL A 322 20.41 3.37 -5.01
N LEU A 323 21.62 3.95 -5.15
CA LEU A 323 22.35 4.54 -4.02
C LEU A 323 21.56 5.69 -3.38
N HIS A 324 20.99 6.57 -4.20
CA HIS A 324 20.14 7.66 -3.73
C HIS A 324 18.98 7.12 -2.89
N ARG A 325 18.20 6.16 -3.43
CA ARG A 325 17.07 5.54 -2.72
C ARG A 325 17.49 4.85 -1.42
N LEU A 326 18.63 4.16 -1.40
CA LEU A 326 19.18 3.55 -0.19
C LEU A 326 19.43 4.60 0.89
N LEU A 327 20.14 5.68 0.54
CA LEU A 327 20.49 6.76 1.46
C LEU A 327 19.25 7.48 2.01
N GLU A 328 18.21 7.66 1.18
CA GLU A 328 16.92 8.16 1.64
C GLU A 328 16.25 7.23 2.65
N THR A 329 16.24 5.93 2.37
CA THR A 329 15.60 4.91 3.22
C THR A 329 16.21 4.87 4.62
N ILE A 330 17.52 5.12 4.74
CA ILE A 330 18.24 5.15 6.02
C ILE A 330 18.35 6.55 6.63
N GLY A 331 17.76 7.58 6.00
CA GLY A 331 17.72 8.95 6.53
C GLY A 331 19.00 9.77 6.38
N ARG A 332 19.91 9.41 5.46
CA ARG A 332 21.15 10.17 5.18
C ARG A 332 20.93 11.25 4.12
N GLU A 333 20.12 12.25 4.47
CA GLU A 333 19.60 13.25 3.52
C GLU A 333 20.70 13.99 2.71
N ALA A 334 21.77 14.44 3.37
CA ALA A 334 22.85 15.17 2.69
C ALA A 334 23.57 14.30 1.64
N GLU A 335 23.80 13.03 1.93
CA GLU A 335 24.47 12.11 1.01
C GLU A 335 23.53 11.62 -0.08
N ALA A 336 22.25 11.43 0.25
CA ALA A 336 21.22 11.15 -0.74
C ALA A 336 21.16 12.27 -1.78
N LEU A 337 21.26 13.53 -1.34
CA LEU A 337 21.29 14.69 -2.23
C LEU A 337 22.55 14.68 -3.14
N GLU A 338 23.70 14.27 -2.62
CA GLU A 338 24.91 14.12 -3.43
C GLU A 338 24.78 13.02 -4.50
N ALA A 339 24.22 11.86 -4.14
CA ALA A 339 23.98 10.78 -5.10
C ALA A 339 23.01 11.20 -6.22
N ALA A 340 22.01 12.01 -5.88
CA ALA A 340 20.98 12.49 -6.82
C ALA A 340 21.54 13.40 -7.93
N VAL A 341 22.70 14.04 -7.73
CA VAL A 341 23.33 14.94 -8.70
C VAL A 341 23.53 14.30 -10.08
N THR A 342 23.80 13.00 -10.11
CA THR A 342 24.13 12.27 -11.34
C THR A 342 22.91 11.63 -12.03
N CYS A 343 21.78 11.48 -11.33
CA CYS A 343 20.62 10.76 -11.85
C CYS A 343 19.32 11.57 -11.89
N GLN A 344 19.29 12.79 -11.34
CA GLN A 344 18.09 13.62 -11.29
C GLN A 344 18.27 14.95 -12.01
N SER A 345 17.17 15.55 -12.47
CA SER A 345 17.22 16.88 -13.06
C SER A 345 17.46 17.95 -11.98
N PRO A 346 18.17 19.05 -12.29
CA PRO A 346 18.39 20.16 -11.36
C PRO A 346 17.09 20.68 -10.74
N GLN A 347 16.03 20.76 -11.54
CA GLN A 347 14.71 21.19 -11.08
C GLN A 347 14.18 20.31 -9.94
N SER A 348 14.30 18.98 -10.08
CA SER A 348 13.82 18.02 -9.08
C SER A 348 14.64 18.03 -7.78
N LEU A 349 15.86 18.57 -7.80
CA LEU A 349 16.70 18.72 -6.61
C LEU A 349 16.30 19.93 -5.75
N ARG A 350 15.53 20.88 -6.29
CA ARG A 350 15.29 22.19 -5.66
C ARG A 350 14.69 22.07 -4.25
N GLU A 351 13.61 21.31 -4.10
CA GLU A 351 12.92 21.16 -2.82
C GLU A 351 13.84 20.51 -1.76
N ARG A 352 14.66 19.55 -2.18
CA ARG A 352 15.62 18.88 -1.29
C ARG A 352 16.77 19.80 -0.91
N CYS A 353 17.34 20.53 -1.86
CA CYS A 353 18.34 21.58 -1.60
C CYS A 353 17.82 22.63 -0.61
N GLN A 354 16.57 23.03 -0.74
CA GLN A 354 15.92 23.96 0.19
C GLN A 354 15.79 23.36 1.60
N LYS A 355 15.36 22.09 1.71
CA LYS A 355 15.22 21.40 3.00
C LYS A 355 16.56 21.25 3.72
N VAL A 356 17.60 20.85 2.99
CA VAL A 356 18.97 20.65 3.52
C VAL A 356 19.67 22.00 3.76
N GLY A 357 19.23 23.08 3.09
CA GLY A 357 19.90 24.37 3.13
C GLY A 357 21.22 24.37 2.35
N ASP A 358 21.32 23.61 1.28
CA ASP A 358 22.50 23.51 0.42
C ASP A 358 22.10 23.35 -1.06
N PHE A 359 22.38 24.37 -1.88
CA PHE A 359 22.11 24.39 -3.31
C PHE A 359 23.32 24.02 -4.16
N ARG A 360 24.50 23.77 -3.56
CA ARG A 360 25.71 23.35 -4.31
C ARG A 360 25.51 22.06 -5.11
N PRO A 361 24.77 21.04 -4.64
CA PRO A 361 24.44 19.86 -5.44
C PRO A 361 23.64 20.20 -6.70
N MET A 362 22.64 21.08 -6.60
CA MET A 362 21.86 21.55 -7.75
C MET A 362 22.71 22.34 -8.75
N ILE A 363 23.67 23.15 -8.28
CA ILE A 363 24.65 23.85 -9.13
C ILE A 363 25.48 22.85 -9.94
N ARG A 364 25.96 21.77 -9.30
CA ARG A 364 26.74 20.72 -9.99
C ARG A 364 25.90 19.95 -11.00
N ALA A 365 24.69 19.56 -10.64
CA ALA A 365 23.77 18.86 -11.54
C ALA A 365 23.47 19.70 -12.79
N ALA A 366 23.18 21.00 -12.61
CA ALA A 366 22.89 21.91 -13.71
C ALA A 366 24.09 22.11 -14.63
N ARG A 367 25.31 22.13 -14.07
CA ARG A 367 26.54 22.18 -14.86
C ARG A 367 26.77 20.91 -15.67
N LEU A 368 26.56 19.73 -15.08
CA LEU A 368 26.70 18.45 -15.77
C LEU A 368 25.72 18.31 -16.94
N GLN A 369 24.50 18.80 -16.78
CA GLN A 369 23.44 18.69 -17.79
C GLN A 369 23.39 19.87 -18.77
N GLY A 370 24.27 20.88 -18.60
CA GLY A 370 24.27 22.06 -19.46
C GLY A 370 23.00 22.91 -19.35
N ASP A 371 22.43 23.03 -18.15
CA ASP A 371 21.21 23.79 -17.87
C ASP A 371 21.54 25.17 -17.25
N PRO A 372 21.67 26.23 -18.07
CA PRO A 372 22.07 27.55 -17.58
C PRO A 372 21.01 28.21 -16.68
N VAL A 373 19.73 27.88 -16.88
CA VAL A 373 18.61 28.47 -16.13
C VAL A 373 18.65 27.99 -14.68
N HIS A 374 18.65 26.67 -14.50
CA HIS A 374 18.69 26.09 -13.16
C HIS A 374 20.06 26.29 -12.50
N PHE A 375 21.14 26.40 -13.28
CA PHE A 375 22.47 26.77 -12.76
C PHE A 375 22.45 28.16 -12.10
N LEU A 376 21.94 29.17 -12.80
CA LEU A 376 21.88 30.53 -12.26
C LEU A 376 20.91 30.61 -11.07
N ALA A 377 19.75 29.96 -11.17
CA ALA A 377 18.78 29.91 -10.08
C ALA A 377 19.40 29.32 -8.80
N ALA A 378 20.10 28.18 -8.90
CA ALA A 378 20.75 27.56 -7.76
C ALA A 378 21.89 28.40 -7.18
N CYS A 379 22.67 29.11 -8.02
CA CYS A 379 23.68 30.06 -7.55
C CYS A 379 23.09 31.19 -6.72
N LEU A 380 21.98 31.79 -7.19
CA LEU A 380 21.29 32.87 -6.48
C LEU A 380 20.71 32.40 -5.15
N GLU A 381 20.08 31.23 -5.11
CA GLU A 381 19.56 30.66 -3.86
C GLU A 381 20.69 30.34 -2.86
N GLN A 382 21.81 29.79 -3.35
CA GLN A 382 22.99 29.52 -2.52
C GLN A 382 23.59 30.80 -1.91
N GLU A 383 23.60 31.90 -2.66
CA GLU A 383 24.08 33.20 -2.19
C GLU A 383 23.16 33.77 -1.09
N ARG A 384 21.84 33.62 -1.25
CA ARG A 384 20.83 34.07 -0.28
C ARG A 384 20.91 33.37 1.07
N LEU A 385 21.38 32.11 1.10
CA LEU A 385 21.61 31.38 2.35
C LEU A 385 22.79 31.95 3.17
N GLY A 386 23.65 32.77 2.57
CA GLY A 386 24.84 33.34 3.23
C GLY A 386 25.98 32.33 3.40
N LYS A 387 27.19 32.82 3.71
CA LYS A 387 28.33 31.95 4.05
C LYS A 387 28.01 31.20 5.35
N PRO A 388 28.44 29.93 5.51
CA PRO A 388 28.19 29.15 6.72
C PRO A 388 28.66 29.93 7.95
N ARG A 389 27.84 29.96 9.01
CA ARG A 389 28.33 30.38 10.34
C ARG A 389 29.48 29.43 10.70
N ALA A 390 30.67 30.00 10.87
CA ALA A 390 31.88 29.29 11.28
C ALA A 390 31.70 28.61 12.64
#